data_AF-A0A354YYL8-F1
#
_entry.id   AF-A0A354YYL8-F1
#
_cell.length_a   1.000
_cell.length_b   1.000
_cell.length_c   1.000
_cell.angle_alpha   90.00
_cell.angle_beta   90.00
_cell.angle_gamma   90.00
#
_symmetry.space_group_name_H-M   'P 1'
#
loop_
_entity.id
_entity.type
_entity.pdbx_description
1 polymer ?
#
loop_
_entity_poly.entity_id
_entity_poly.type
_entity_poly.pdbx_seq_one_letter_code
_entity_poly.pdbx_strand_id
1 'polypeptide(L)' 'MDITGKIREIAARLLQNGEVDLFMAWEKGDLPFQSKPFFARRVEDVERIIFDEYSIHNLSNALLKFRDRQEKIGLVV' A
#
# COMPACT_ATOMS: atom_id res chain seq x y z
N MET A 1 18.98 -2.96 -2.30
CA MET A 1 18.05 -2.37 -3.29
C MET A 1 17.01 -1.61 -2.50
N ASP A 2 16.71 -0.36 -2.86
CA ASP A 2 15.64 0.40 -2.21
C ASP A 2 14.28 -0.06 -2.76
N ILE A 3 13.65 -1.00 -2.05
CA ILE A 3 12.34 -1.55 -2.43
C ILE A 3 11.24 -0.54 -2.09
N THR A 4 11.37 0.16 -0.95
CA THR A 4 10.42 1.20 -0.53
C THR A 4 10.29 2.29 -1.58
N GLY A 5 11.42 2.84 -2.05
CA GLY A 5 11.43 3.87 -3.10
C GLY A 5 10.74 3.42 -4.39
N LYS A 6 10.99 2.18 -4.84
CA LYS A 6 10.34 1.62 -6.04
C LYS A 6 8.84 1.45 -5.88
N ILE A 7 8.39 0.96 -4.73
CA ILE A 7 6.95 0.82 -4.45
C ILE A 7 6.30 2.21 -4.46
N ARG A 8 6.93 3.20 -3.83
CA ARG A 8 6.42 4.58 -3.81
C ARG A 8 6.30 5.17 -5.21
N GLU A 9 7.32 5.02 -6.04
CA GLU A 9 7.29 5.49 -7.44
C GLU A 9 6.11 4.88 -8.21
N ILE A 10 5.92 3.56 -8.12
CA ILE A 10 4.83 2.86 -8.81
C ILE A 10 3.47 3.28 -8.25
N ALA A 11 3.32 3.32 -6.93
CA ALA A 11 2.06 3.70 -6.28
C ALA A 11 1.65 5.12 -6.63
N ALA A 12 2.59 6.07 -6.56
CA ALA A 12 2.36 7.47 -6.93
C ALA A 12 1.90 7.59 -8.38
N ARG A 13 2.60 6.93 -9.32
CA ARG A 13 2.23 6.93 -10.74
C ARG A 13 0.81 6.39 -10.96
N LEU A 14 0.49 5.23 -10.39
CA LEU A 14 -0.82 4.59 -10.57
C LEU A 14 -1.96 5.44 -10.00
N LEU A 15 -1.77 6.03 -8.82
CA LEU A 15 -2.75 6.93 -8.19
C LEU A 15 -2.89 8.24 -8.98
N GLN A 16 -1.79 8.85 -9.39
CA GLN A 16 -1.79 10.10 -10.15
C GLN A 16 -2.48 9.95 -11.51
N ASN A 17 -2.30 8.80 -12.16
CA ASN A 17 -2.94 8.50 -13.44
C ASN A 17 -4.39 8.02 -13.31
N GLY A 18 -4.90 7.80 -12.09
CA GLY A 18 -6.24 7.22 -11.87
C GLY A 18 -6.37 5.78 -12.35
N GLU A 19 -5.24 5.05 -12.47
CA GLU A 19 -5.24 3.63 -12.83
C GLU A 19 -5.76 2.76 -11.68
N VAL A 20 -5.56 3.23 -10.44
CA VAL A 20 -6.08 2.64 -9.21
C VAL A 20 -6.74 3.72 -8.34
N ASP A 21 -7.82 3.35 -7.65
CA ASP A 21 -8.51 4.19 -6.66
C ASP A 21 -7.89 4.07 -5.26
N LEU A 22 -7.14 2.97 -5.03
CA LEU A 22 -6.51 2.65 -3.77
C LEU A 22 -5.27 1.76 -4.00
N PHE A 23 -4.19 2.04 -3.27
CA PHE A 23 -2.97 1.23 -3.29
C PHE A 23 -2.68 0.64 -1.90
N MET A 24 -2.57 -0.68 -1.81
CA MET A 24 -2.33 -1.43 -0.57
C MET A 24 -0.85 -1.77 -0.41
N ALA A 25 -0.29 -1.40 0.75
CA ALA A 25 1.08 -1.70 1.14
C ALA A 25 1.17 -1.80 2.67
N TRP A 26 2.34 -1.50 3.25
CA TRP A 26 2.53 -1.37 4.70
C TRP A 26 2.98 0.03 5.08
N GLU A 27 2.66 0.43 6.30
CA GLU A 27 3.24 1.59 6.97
C GLU A 27 3.85 1.17 8.32
N LYS A 28 4.65 2.06 8.92
CA LYS A 28 5.18 1.81 10.26
C LYS A 28 4.04 1.67 11.26
N GLY A 29 4.09 0.59 12.04
CA GLY A 29 3.19 0.37 13.16
C GLY A 29 3.53 1.22 14.38
N ASP A 30 2.77 1.04 15.44
CA ASP A 30 2.95 1.81 16.67
C ASP A 30 4.05 1.18 17.56
N LEU A 31 4.48 -0.03 17.21
CA LEU A 31 5.57 -0.78 17.88
C LEU A 31 6.85 -0.81 17.03
N PRO A 32 8.04 -0.91 17.65
CA PRO A 32 9.33 -0.87 16.94
C PRO A 32 9.49 -1.89 15.80
N PHE A 33 8.89 -3.08 15.94
CA PHE A 33 9.06 -4.22 15.03
C PHE A 33 7.74 -4.60 14.37
N GLN A 34 6.94 -3.58 14.04
CA GLN A 34 5.62 -3.76 13.48
C GLN A 34 5.49 -2.92 12.21
N SER A 35 5.00 -3.58 11.17
CA SER A 35 4.52 -2.96 9.93
C SER A 35 3.07 -3.36 9.76
N LYS A 36 2.19 -2.37 9.61
CA LYS A 36 0.72 -2.59 9.55
C LYS A 36 0.20 -2.35 8.14
N PRO A 37 -0.86 -3.06 7.70
CA PRO A 37 -1.51 -2.78 6.42
C PRO A 37 -1.89 -1.31 6.28
N PHE A 38 -1.53 -0.73 5.14
CA PHE A 38 -1.77 0.66 4.81
C PHE A 38 -2.48 0.77 3.45
N PHE A 39 -3.38 1.75 3.34
CA PHE A 39 -4.27 1.94 2.20
C PHE A 39 -4.16 3.38 1.71
N ALA A 40 -3.27 3.64 0.75
CA ALA A 40 -3.09 4.95 0.16
C ALA A 40 -4.23 5.25 -0.83
N ARG A 41 -4.86 6.43 -0.70
CA ARG A 41 -5.91 6.89 -1.63
C ARG A 41 -5.51 8.17 -2.38
N ARG A 42 -4.51 8.88 -1.87
CA ARG A 42 -3.97 10.11 -2.45
C ARG A 42 -2.50 9.93 -2.74
N VAL A 43 -1.96 10.65 -3.71
CA VAL A 43 -0.53 10.59 -4.07
C VAL A 43 0.33 10.96 -2.86
N GLU A 44 -0.11 11.94 -2.05
CA GLU A 44 0.56 12.36 -0.83
C GLU A 44 0.67 11.25 0.24
N ASP A 45 -0.23 10.27 0.24
CA ASP A 45 -0.22 9.16 1.21
C ASP A 45 0.96 8.21 0.98
N VAL A 46 1.51 8.19 -0.23
CA VAL A 46 2.55 7.26 -0.67
C VAL A 46 3.83 7.38 0.16
N GLU A 47 4.13 8.57 0.69
CA GLU A 47 5.31 8.79 1.53
C GLU A 47 5.30 8.01 2.85
N ARG A 48 4.14 7.52 3.29
CA ARG A 48 4.00 6.66 4.47
C ARG A 48 4.31 5.20 4.18
N ILE A 49 4.34 4.81 2.91
CA ILE A 49 4.60 3.43 2.51
C ILE A 49 6.00 3.03 2.91
N ILE A 50 6.14 1.88 3.56
CA ILE A 50 7.40 1.22 3.85
C ILE A 50 7.36 -0.22 3.33
N PHE A 51 8.54 -0.77 3.08
CA PHE A 51 8.75 -2.19 2.91
C PHE A 51 10.00 -2.59 3.69
N ASP A 52 9.80 -3.35 4.76
CA ASP A 52 10.85 -3.81 5.67
C ASP A 52 10.68 -5.30 6.02
N GLU A 53 11.53 -5.80 6.89
CA GLU A 53 11.51 -7.21 7.34
C GLU A 53 10.25 -7.60 8.12
N TYR A 54 9.41 -6.63 8.50
CA TYR A 54 8.14 -6.85 9.21
C TYR A 54 6.92 -6.74 8.28
N SER A 55 7.11 -6.50 6.98
CA SER A 55 6.07 -6.51 5.93
C SER A 55 5.59 -7.94 5.59
N ILE A 56 5.16 -8.69 6.60
CA ILE A 56 4.85 -10.14 6.49
C ILE A 56 3.34 -10.45 6.39
N HIS A 57 2.48 -9.49 6.72
CA HIS A 57 1.04 -9.71 6.76
C HIS A 57 0.44 -9.73 5.36
N ASN A 58 -0.30 -10.80 5.03
CA ASN A 58 -1.00 -10.92 3.75
C ASN A 58 -2.09 -9.84 3.60
N LEU A 59 -1.83 -8.89 2.71
CA LEU A 59 -2.71 -7.77 2.40
C LEU A 59 -3.95 -8.17 1.59
N SER A 60 -3.90 -9.28 0.82
CA SER A 60 -5.03 -9.75 0.00
C SER A 60 -6.29 -10.03 0.80
N ASN A 61 -6.15 -10.36 2.09
CA ASN A 61 -7.30 -10.53 3.00
C ASN A 61 -8.12 -9.24 3.16
N ALA A 62 -7.49 -8.07 2.99
CA ALA A 62 -8.18 -6.78 3.08
C ALA A 62 -9.09 -6.52 1.87
N LEU A 63 -8.87 -7.19 0.73
CA LEU A 63 -9.74 -7.07 -0.45
C LEU A 63 -11.19 -7.42 -0.15
N LEU A 64 -11.42 -8.33 0.81
CA LEU A 64 -12.78 -8.69 1.24
C LEU A 64 -13.58 -7.51 1.79
N LYS A 65 -12.91 -6.45 2.30
CA LYS A 65 -13.56 -5.22 2.76
C LYS A 65 -14.10 -4.36 1.61
N PHE A 66 -13.63 -4.60 0.39
CA PHE A 66 -13.97 -3.83 -0.81
C PHE A 66 -14.75 -4.65 -1.84
N ARG A 67 -15.13 -5.89 -1.51
CA ARG A 67 -15.77 -6.84 -2.44
C ARG A 67 -17.07 -6.33 -3.08
N ASP A 68 -17.79 -5.47 -2.37
CA ASP A 68 -19.08 -4.92 -2.78
C ASP A 68 -18.93 -3.52 -3.43
N ARG A 69 -17.70 -3.13 -3.79
CA ARG A 69 -17.35 -1.84 -4.39
C ARG A 69 -16.71 -2.01 -5.77
N GLN A 70 -16.71 -0.94 -6.57
CA GLN A 70 -16.13 -0.93 -7.92
C GLN A 70 -14.72 -0.30 -7.97
N GLU A 71 -14.01 -0.29 -6.85
CA GLU A 71 -12.66 0.32 -6.74
C GLU A 71 -11.62 -0.55 -7.47
N LYS A 72 -10.75 0.06 -8.29
CA LYS A 72 -9.53 -0.55 -8.82
C LYS A 72 -8.44 -0.50 -7.76
N ILE A 73 -7.91 -1.65 -7.38
CA ILE A 73 -6.99 -1.76 -6.24
C ILE A 73 -5.61 -2.24 -6.73
N GLY A 74 -4.58 -1.43 -6.47
CA GLY A 74 -3.18 -1.85 -6.55
C GLY A 74 -2.74 -2.49 -5.23
N LEU A 75 -1.87 -3.50 -5.29
CA LEU A 75 -1.43 -4.25 -4.11
C LEU A 75 0.02 -4.71 -4.26
N VAL A 76 0.80 -4.58 -3.19
CA VAL A 76 2.13 -5.20 -3.05
C VAL A 76 2.00 -6.64 -2.55
N VAL A 77 2.71 -7.58 -3.17
CA VAL A 77 2.72 -9.02 -2.84
C VAL A 77 4.11 -9.53 -2.51
#